data_AF-A0A0K1PRA3-F1
#
_entry.id   AF-A0A0K1PRA3-F1
#
_cell.length_a   1.000
_cell.length_b   1.000
_cell.length_c   1.000
_cell.angle_alpha   90.00
_cell.angle_beta   90.00
_cell.angle_gamma   90.00
#
_symmetry.space_group_name_H-M   'P 1'
#
loop_
_entity.id
_entity.type
_entity.pdbx_description
1 polymer ?
#
loop_
_entity_poly.entity_id
_entity_poly.type
_entity_poly.pdbx_seq_one_letter_code
_entity_poly.pdbx_strand_id
1 'polypeptide(L)'
;MSRTIRRRRIALLVGLAVALVATCEVAHAQSSGSAAGSVPSMQPAYTLEVDSDSPDEISYEALAARVQNELGGTVVRPSAGTPTRAAILVRWRTQERKLTVRASHVGGQLVERTVESKGNAAAVQREAVLLAGNLGRDQARELIDELASRAPKPEVEPEPEPEPEEEKLEEPPPSKAARDDGRQPISISFFYPVATNWGRPDVRTSLNLELLYGRIGRLDGMQAGAGVGYASGAVNGVQLNALGQGAQGDVRGLQLSVGGNVALGDLRGWQTTVGINVVGGNMRGLQLSTGVNVALKEVRGLQLTTGVNFARGPTRALQVATGVNMSTGPTQGAQLSSGVNAAEEITGLQLGILNIARHVKGAQIGIVNIAEEVDGAAIGLLSITRTSIHPVVWVGNLNYVNMGVKFTFKYMYTTIALTLGSLESSEVATGGTAALGAHLPLPGRFDVDLEGAYSNVSTKFAYAGTVDNDSAHVRLLPGYVFAPRLRVFAGGGVRIPARFSVGSSSVRPEFVAGVQF
;
A
#
# COMPACT_ATOMS: atom_id res chain seq x y z
N MET A 1 6.41 -24.12 8.95
CA MET A 1 7.14 -22.97 8.35
C MET A 1 6.29 -21.72 8.47
N SER A 2 6.80 -20.70 9.16
CA SER A 2 6.05 -19.73 9.97
C SER A 2 5.23 -18.67 9.19
N ARG A 3 4.01 -18.38 9.68
CA ARG A 3 3.07 -17.33 9.25
C ARG A 3 3.72 -15.94 9.12
N THR A 4 4.83 -15.69 9.81
CA THR A 4 5.58 -14.43 9.80
C THR A 4 6.30 -14.17 8.47
N ILE A 5 6.71 -15.22 7.73
CA ILE A 5 7.42 -15.08 6.45
C ILE A 5 6.43 -14.74 5.31
N ARG A 6 5.18 -15.22 5.39
CA ARG A 6 4.13 -14.91 4.40
C ARG A 6 3.59 -13.49 4.51
N ARG A 7 3.39 -12.97 5.73
CA ARG A 7 2.98 -11.57 5.96
C ARG A 7 4.02 -10.57 5.43
N ARG A 8 5.32 -10.87 5.57
CA ARG A 8 6.39 -10.02 5.05
C ARG A 8 6.40 -9.95 3.52
N ARG A 9 6.07 -11.02 2.80
CA ARG A 9 6.06 -11.02 1.31
C ARG A 9 4.93 -10.20 0.71
N ILE A 10 3.74 -10.24 1.32
CA ILE A 10 2.60 -9.42 0.88
C ILE A 10 2.86 -7.95 1.22
N ALA A 11 3.39 -7.64 2.42
CA ALA A 11 3.81 -6.29 2.76
C ALA A 11 4.94 -5.76 1.86
N LEU A 12 5.86 -6.62 1.41
CA LEU A 12 6.92 -6.26 0.47
C LEU A 12 6.38 -5.98 -0.94
N LEU A 13 5.43 -6.79 -1.43
CA LEU A 13 4.78 -6.58 -2.74
C LEU A 13 3.90 -5.33 -2.75
N VAL A 14 3.21 -5.06 -1.64
CA VAL A 14 2.41 -3.84 -1.43
C VAL A 14 3.30 -2.61 -1.29
N GLY A 15 4.40 -2.70 -0.54
CA GLY A 15 5.40 -1.64 -0.44
C GLY A 15 6.08 -1.35 -1.78
N LEU A 16 6.32 -2.37 -2.61
CA LEU A 16 6.87 -2.21 -3.95
C LEU A 16 5.86 -1.55 -4.90
N ALA A 17 4.57 -1.87 -4.81
CA ALA A 17 3.52 -1.26 -5.63
C ALA A 17 3.29 0.22 -5.29
N VAL A 18 3.32 0.58 -4.00
CA VAL A 18 3.24 1.97 -3.54
C VAL A 18 4.51 2.75 -3.89
N ALA A 19 5.69 2.12 -3.78
CA ALA A 19 6.95 2.73 -4.17
C ALA A 19 7.07 2.94 -5.70
N LEU A 20 6.60 1.99 -6.53
CA LEU A 20 6.65 2.11 -7.99
C LEU A 20 5.81 3.29 -8.50
N VAL A 21 4.62 3.50 -7.92
CA VAL A 21 3.73 4.61 -8.27
C VAL A 21 4.31 5.94 -7.78
N ALA A 22 4.89 5.99 -6.57
CA ALA A 22 5.56 7.18 -6.06
C ALA A 22 6.83 7.56 -6.86
N THR A 23 7.55 6.59 -7.43
CA THR A 23 8.75 6.87 -8.25
C THR A 23 8.43 7.30 -9.69
N CYS A 24 7.24 6.98 -10.22
CA CYS A 24 6.88 7.36 -11.59
C CYS A 24 6.44 8.84 -11.70
N GLU A 25 5.86 9.44 -10.66
CA GLU A 25 5.46 10.86 -10.67
C GLU A 25 6.62 11.84 -10.39
N VAL A 26 7.70 11.39 -9.73
CA VAL A 26 8.88 12.24 -9.46
C VAL A 26 9.79 12.37 -10.69
N ALA A 27 9.71 11.46 -11.67
CA ALA A 27 10.54 11.47 -12.87
C ALA A 27 10.03 12.38 -14.01
N HIS A 28 8.85 13.00 -13.89
CA HIS A 28 8.28 13.89 -14.94
C HIS A 28 8.16 15.37 -14.53
N ALA A 29 8.61 15.75 -13.33
CA ALA A 29 8.55 17.13 -12.85
C ALA A 29 9.90 17.87 -12.79
N GLN A 30 11.01 17.26 -13.25
CA GLN A 30 12.34 17.89 -13.27
C GLN A 30 12.88 18.09 -14.69
N SER A 31 12.21 18.92 -15.48
CA SER A 31 12.85 19.57 -16.63
C SER A 31 12.22 20.94 -16.89
N SER A 32 12.42 21.89 -15.98
CA SER A 32 12.51 23.34 -16.25
C SER A 32 12.49 24.11 -14.94
N GLY A 33 13.38 25.10 -14.79
CA GLY A 33 13.23 26.14 -13.77
C GLY A 33 14.39 26.28 -12.79
N SER A 34 15.47 26.91 -13.26
CA SER A 34 16.28 27.95 -12.60
C SER A 34 16.25 28.07 -11.07
N ALA A 35 17.43 27.90 -10.48
CA ALA A 35 17.74 28.16 -9.07
C ALA A 35 17.51 29.63 -8.67
N ALA A 36 16.80 29.83 -7.55
CA ALA A 36 16.91 31.00 -6.69
C ALA A 36 17.10 30.48 -5.25
N GLY A 37 18.17 30.95 -4.61
CA GLY A 37 18.70 30.37 -3.38
C GLY A 37 17.80 30.49 -2.16
N SER A 38 17.75 29.41 -1.38
CA SER A 38 17.43 29.44 0.05
C SER A 38 18.49 28.64 0.79
N VAL A 39 19.02 29.21 1.86
CA VAL A 39 20.08 28.63 2.68
C VAL A 39 19.54 27.39 3.39
N PRO A 40 20.14 26.19 3.24
CA PRO A 40 19.64 24.99 3.90
C PRO A 40 19.90 25.08 5.41
N SER A 41 18.87 24.73 6.20
CA SER A 41 19.03 24.47 7.62
C SER A 41 19.97 23.27 7.79
N MET A 42 21.19 23.55 8.27
CA MET A 42 22.23 22.54 8.43
C MET A 42 21.84 21.64 9.61
N GLN A 43 21.38 20.42 9.32
CA GLN A 43 21.25 19.40 10.37
C GLN A 43 22.63 19.17 10.98
N PRO A 44 22.76 19.13 12.33
CA PRO A 44 24.06 18.95 12.97
C PRO A 44 24.69 17.62 12.53
N ALA A 45 25.95 17.66 12.12
CA ALA A 45 26.69 16.52 11.60
C ALA A 45 27.25 15.64 12.74
N TYR A 46 27.71 14.44 12.45
CA TYR A 46 28.60 13.71 13.35
C TYR A 46 30.04 14.14 13.08
N THR A 47 30.87 14.31 14.11
CA THR A 47 32.32 14.49 13.89
C THR A 47 33.05 13.18 14.10
N LEU A 48 34.00 12.88 13.22
CA LEU A 48 34.86 11.71 13.31
C LEU A 48 36.33 12.13 13.35
N GLU A 49 37.01 11.73 14.40
CA GLU A 49 38.45 11.83 14.55
C GLU A 49 39.06 10.43 14.68
N VAL A 50 40.20 10.20 14.02
CA VAL A 50 40.89 8.91 13.99
C VAL A 50 42.32 9.10 14.45
N ASP A 51 42.69 8.43 15.55
CA ASP A 51 44.02 8.39 16.16
C ASP A 51 44.57 6.97 16.05
N SER A 52 45.36 6.70 15.01
CA SER A 52 45.93 5.37 14.72
C SER A 52 47.45 5.45 14.63
N ASP A 53 48.14 4.48 15.24
CA ASP A 53 49.59 4.27 15.10
C ASP A 53 49.96 3.54 13.80
N SER A 54 48.97 3.03 13.06
CA SER A 54 49.12 2.51 11.69
C SER A 54 48.02 3.11 10.77
N PRO A 55 48.35 4.16 10.00
CA PRO A 55 47.42 4.81 9.07
C PRO A 55 46.94 3.88 7.94
N ASP A 56 47.72 2.86 7.59
CA ASP A 56 47.39 1.90 6.55
C ASP A 56 46.26 0.93 6.97
N GLU A 57 46.10 0.69 8.27
CA GLU A 57 45.03 -0.15 8.80
C GLU A 57 43.76 0.64 9.11
N ILE A 58 43.88 1.82 9.72
CA ILE A 58 42.74 2.68 10.04
C ILE A 58 43.10 4.15 9.76
N SER A 59 42.32 4.77 8.88
CA SER A 59 42.38 6.20 8.58
C SER A 59 40.97 6.82 8.55
N TYR A 60 40.91 8.15 8.60
CA TYR A 60 39.65 8.88 8.44
C TYR A 60 39.00 8.54 7.08
N GLU A 61 39.79 8.53 6.01
CA GLU A 61 39.36 8.25 4.64
C GLU A 61 38.74 6.85 4.51
N ALA A 62 39.28 5.87 5.23
CA ALA A 62 38.78 4.49 5.24
C ALA A 62 37.46 4.32 6.01
N LEU A 63 37.20 5.17 7.01
CA LEU A 63 36.07 5.02 7.92
C LEU A 63 34.90 5.97 7.62
N ALA A 64 35.15 7.21 7.20
CA ALA A 64 34.15 8.28 7.19
C ALA A 64 32.87 7.93 6.41
N ALA A 65 32.99 7.44 5.17
CA ALA A 65 31.82 7.07 4.36
C ALA A 65 31.03 5.89 4.96
N ARG A 66 31.73 4.95 5.61
CA ARG A 66 31.11 3.76 6.21
C ARG A 66 30.43 4.09 7.53
N VAL A 67 31.02 4.95 8.34
CA VAL A 67 30.42 5.49 9.57
C VAL A 67 29.22 6.37 9.24
N GLN A 68 29.27 7.17 8.17
CA GLN A 68 28.13 7.96 7.69
C GLN A 68 26.94 7.06 7.29
N ASN A 69 27.21 5.99 6.53
CA ASN A 69 26.18 5.02 6.17
C ASN A 69 25.59 4.33 7.41
N GLU A 70 26.43 4.02 8.41
CA GLU A 70 25.97 3.40 9.66
C GLU A 70 25.15 4.37 10.51
N LEU A 71 25.53 5.65 10.62
CA LEU A 71 24.84 6.63 11.46
C LEU A 71 23.64 7.31 10.79
N GLY A 72 23.49 7.17 9.48
CA GLY A 72 22.40 7.79 8.71
C GLY A 72 22.45 9.32 8.68
N GLY A 73 23.64 9.92 8.91
CA GLY A 73 23.84 11.37 8.96
C GLY A 73 25.26 11.76 8.54
N THR A 74 25.43 13.00 8.08
CA THR A 74 26.71 13.52 7.54
C THR A 74 27.82 13.39 8.58
N VAL A 75 28.97 12.83 8.19
CA VAL A 75 30.19 12.75 9.02
C VAL A 75 31.23 13.74 8.51
N VAL A 76 31.74 14.59 9.38
CA VAL A 76 32.74 15.62 9.04
C VAL A 76 33.94 15.58 9.99
N ARG A 77 35.08 16.15 9.58
CA ARG A 77 36.22 16.33 10.48
C ARG A 77 35.88 17.36 11.56
N PRO A 78 36.40 17.23 12.79
CA PRO A 78 36.23 18.24 13.82
C PRO A 78 36.77 19.59 13.33
N SER A 79 35.93 20.62 13.33
CA SER A 79 36.35 22.02 13.12
C SER A 79 35.63 22.92 14.13
N ALA A 80 36.31 23.97 14.58
CA ALA A 80 35.79 24.87 15.61
C ALA A 80 34.43 25.45 15.17
N GLY A 81 33.39 25.22 15.99
CA GLY A 81 32.04 25.74 15.74
C GLY A 81 31.12 24.86 14.89
N THR A 82 31.52 23.64 14.51
CA THR A 82 30.59 22.70 13.85
C THR A 82 29.51 22.24 14.83
N PRO A 83 28.21 22.51 14.59
CA PRO A 83 27.14 21.95 15.41
C PRO A 83 27.09 20.43 15.14
N THR A 84 27.31 19.62 16.19
CA THR A 84 27.42 18.17 16.05
C THR A 84 26.36 17.42 16.85
N ARG A 85 25.88 16.28 16.35
CA ARG A 85 25.00 15.36 17.10
C ARG A 85 25.79 14.53 18.12
N ALA A 86 26.94 14.04 17.69
CA ALA A 86 27.93 13.41 18.56
C ALA A 86 29.34 13.56 17.96
N ALA A 87 30.33 13.70 18.84
CA ALA A 87 31.74 13.68 18.48
C ALA A 87 32.33 12.29 18.77
N ILE A 88 32.84 11.63 17.72
CA ILE A 88 33.34 10.26 17.74
C ILE A 88 34.85 10.28 17.55
N LEU A 89 35.58 9.70 18.49
CA LEU A 89 37.02 9.46 18.42
C LEU A 89 37.27 7.96 18.33
N VAL A 90 37.96 7.52 17.28
CA VAL A 90 38.40 6.13 17.09
C VAL A 90 39.91 6.09 17.30
N ARG A 91 40.36 5.31 18.30
CA ARG A 91 41.76 5.10 18.61
C ARG A 91 42.17 3.65 18.35
N TRP A 92 43.24 3.46 17.58
CA TRP A 92 43.83 2.14 17.31
C TRP A 92 45.29 2.10 17.77
N ARG A 93 45.66 1.00 18.44
CA ARG A 93 47.03 0.70 18.86
C ARG A 93 47.38 -0.71 18.42
N THR A 94 48.21 -0.81 17.38
CA THR A 94 48.61 -2.07 16.73
C THR A 94 49.33 -3.04 17.66
N GLN A 95 50.24 -2.55 18.51
CA GLN A 95 51.04 -3.38 19.41
C GLN A 95 50.19 -4.11 20.46
N GLU A 96 49.11 -3.47 20.93
CA GLU A 96 48.19 -4.03 21.93
C GLU A 96 46.95 -4.68 21.32
N ARG A 97 46.75 -4.54 19.99
CA ARG A 97 45.52 -4.90 19.27
C ARG A 97 44.24 -4.35 19.91
N LYS A 98 44.32 -3.16 20.50
CA LYS A 98 43.19 -2.51 21.17
C LYS A 98 42.59 -1.42 20.32
N LEU A 99 41.30 -1.56 20.04
CA LEU A 99 40.46 -0.57 19.38
C LEU A 99 39.58 0.10 20.43
N THR A 100 39.74 1.40 20.62
CA THR A 100 38.92 2.20 21.53
C THR A 100 38.08 3.19 20.75
N VAL A 101 36.77 3.19 20.96
CA VAL A 101 35.85 4.17 20.37
C VAL A 101 35.18 4.95 21.49
N ARG A 102 35.23 6.27 21.38
CA ARG A 102 34.63 7.21 22.35
C ARG A 102 33.65 8.12 21.61
N ALA A 103 32.43 8.22 22.11
CA ALA A 103 31.40 9.11 21.59
C ALA A 103 30.94 10.10 22.66
N SER A 104 30.85 11.38 22.31
CA SER A 104 30.38 12.48 23.16
C SER A 104 29.13 13.12 22.55
N HIS A 105 28.00 13.05 23.24
CA HIS A 105 26.69 13.53 22.75
C HIS A 105 26.37 14.96 23.21
N VAL A 106 25.44 15.64 22.54
CA VAL A 106 25.01 17.04 22.83
C VAL A 106 24.47 17.24 24.25
N GLY A 107 24.14 16.17 24.98
CA GLY A 107 23.75 16.19 26.39
C GLY A 107 24.88 16.04 27.41
N GLY A 108 26.16 16.05 26.98
CA GLY A 108 27.33 15.86 27.85
C GLY A 108 27.62 14.41 28.23
N GLN A 109 26.86 13.45 27.68
CA GLN A 109 27.08 12.03 27.93
C GLN A 109 28.25 11.51 27.11
N LEU A 110 29.26 10.99 27.81
CA LEU A 110 30.44 10.36 27.24
C LEU A 110 30.32 8.85 27.35
N VAL A 111 30.46 8.13 26.24
CA VAL A 111 30.49 6.66 26.24
C VAL A 111 31.74 6.17 25.52
N GLU A 112 32.49 5.29 26.19
CA GLU A 112 33.73 4.71 25.67
C GLU A 112 33.63 3.18 25.69
N ARG A 113 34.14 2.54 24.63
CA ARG A 113 34.34 1.09 24.58
C ARG A 113 35.69 0.77 23.99
N THR A 114 36.36 -0.18 24.62
CA THR A 114 37.60 -0.76 24.13
C THR A 114 37.37 -2.24 23.85
N VAL A 115 37.77 -2.70 22.68
CA VAL A 115 37.74 -4.11 22.27
C VAL A 115 39.13 -4.55 21.80
N GLU A 116 39.45 -5.81 22.03
CA GLU A 116 40.64 -6.45 21.47
C GLU A 116 40.28 -7.06 20.11
N SER A 117 40.89 -6.57 19.03
CA SER A 117 40.57 -7.01 17.66
C SER A 117 41.55 -8.07 17.18
N LYS A 118 41.03 -9.23 16.73
CA LYS A 118 41.85 -10.41 16.37
C LYS A 118 41.94 -10.67 14.86
N GLY A 119 41.47 -9.73 14.03
CA GLY A 119 41.41 -9.88 12.57
C GLY A 119 42.45 -9.07 11.79
N ASN A 120 42.36 -9.14 10.45
CA ASN A 120 43.13 -8.28 9.54
C ASN A 120 42.57 -6.84 9.49
N ALA A 121 43.26 -5.91 8.83
CA ALA A 121 42.85 -4.50 8.74
C ALA A 121 41.36 -4.29 8.41
N ALA A 122 40.81 -5.06 7.46
CA ALA A 122 39.39 -5.00 7.10
C ALA A 122 38.44 -5.41 8.25
N ALA A 123 38.84 -6.37 9.08
CA ALA A 123 38.09 -6.76 10.27
C ALA A 123 38.15 -5.67 11.35
N VAL A 124 39.32 -5.09 11.62
CA VAL A 124 39.47 -3.99 12.57
C VAL A 124 38.63 -2.78 12.15
N GLN A 125 38.63 -2.45 10.86
CA GLN A 125 37.79 -1.37 10.31
C GLN A 125 36.29 -1.68 10.43
N ARG A 126 35.85 -2.94 10.24
CA ARG A 126 34.44 -3.31 10.46
C ARG A 126 34.05 -3.14 11.92
N GLU A 127 34.88 -3.58 12.85
CA GLU A 127 34.65 -3.39 14.29
C GLU A 127 34.61 -1.91 14.67
N ALA A 128 35.50 -1.09 14.11
CA ALA A 128 35.51 0.36 14.31
C ALA A 128 34.22 1.03 13.83
N VAL A 129 33.72 0.67 12.66
CA VAL A 129 32.45 1.20 12.13
C VAL A 129 31.27 0.79 13.01
N LEU A 130 31.21 -0.49 13.41
CA LEU A 130 30.12 -0.99 14.25
C LEU A 130 30.12 -0.34 15.64
N LEU A 131 31.29 -0.19 16.26
CA LEU A 131 31.41 0.50 17.55
C LEU A 131 31.08 1.99 17.43
N ALA A 132 31.53 2.66 16.37
CA ALA A 132 31.19 4.05 16.10
C ALA A 132 29.69 4.24 15.87
N GLY A 133 29.03 3.33 15.14
CA GLY A 133 27.59 3.30 14.95
C GLY A 133 26.82 3.10 16.25
N ASN A 134 27.23 2.10 17.05
CA ASN A 134 26.58 1.75 18.31
C ASN A 134 26.74 2.83 19.38
N LEU A 135 27.89 3.48 19.48
CA LEU A 135 28.15 4.51 20.48
C LEU A 135 27.70 5.90 20.03
N GLY A 136 27.69 6.15 18.72
CA GLY A 136 27.29 7.42 18.12
C GLY A 136 25.77 7.62 18.04
N ARG A 137 24.96 6.56 18.18
CA ARG A 137 23.49 6.67 18.32
C ARG A 137 23.11 6.77 19.80
N ASP A 138 22.41 7.83 20.19
CA ASP A 138 21.80 7.94 21.52
C ASP A 138 20.49 7.13 21.59
N GLN A 139 20.62 5.80 21.52
CA GLN A 139 19.48 4.89 21.48
C GLN A 139 18.63 4.96 22.76
N ALA A 140 19.22 5.32 23.91
CA ALA A 140 18.49 5.44 25.16
C ALA A 140 17.50 6.61 25.15
N ARG A 141 17.89 7.76 24.58
CA ARG A 141 17.00 8.91 24.44
C ARG A 141 15.90 8.65 23.41
N GLU A 142 16.24 8.02 22.29
CA GLU A 142 15.26 7.61 21.27
C GLU A 142 14.26 6.58 21.81
N LEU A 143 14.71 5.60 22.60
CA LEU A 143 13.83 4.64 23.28
C LEU A 143 13.02 5.27 24.40
N ILE A 144 13.55 6.24 25.17
CA ILE A 144 12.79 6.93 26.20
C ILE A 144 11.66 7.76 25.57
N ASP A 145 11.92 8.43 24.43
CA ASP A 145 10.89 9.16 23.69
C ASP A 145 9.87 8.20 23.04
N GLU A 146 10.31 7.04 22.55
CA GLU A 146 9.43 5.99 22.00
C GLU A 146 8.62 5.25 23.09
N LEU A 147 9.18 5.08 24.30
CA LEU A 147 8.52 4.43 25.44
C LEU A 147 7.58 5.40 26.17
N ALA A 148 7.96 6.67 26.30
CA ALA A 148 7.09 7.72 26.83
C ALA A 148 5.86 7.93 25.93
N SER A 149 5.99 7.69 24.63
CA SER A 149 4.86 7.71 23.69
C SER A 149 4.06 6.39 23.62
N ARG A 150 4.52 5.32 24.30
CA ARG A 150 3.86 4.00 24.34
C ARG A 150 3.35 3.57 25.71
N ALA A 151 3.65 4.30 26.78
CA ALA A 151 3.16 3.95 28.11
C ALA A 151 1.61 4.00 28.15
N PRO A 152 0.92 2.90 28.51
CA PRO A 152 -0.52 2.90 28.65
C PRO A 152 -0.91 3.69 29.91
N LYS A 153 -1.97 4.50 29.80
CA LYS A 153 -2.60 5.13 30.99
C LYS A 153 -3.18 4.03 31.89
N PRO A 154 -3.22 4.21 33.22
CA PRO A 154 -3.72 3.19 34.13
C PRO A 154 -5.18 2.84 33.81
N GLU A 155 -5.43 1.56 33.65
CA GLU A 155 -6.73 0.95 33.37
C GLU A 155 -7.47 0.79 34.71
N VAL A 156 -8.69 1.34 34.79
CA VAL A 156 -9.59 1.16 35.95
C VAL A 156 -10.43 -0.10 35.68
N GLU A 157 -10.46 -1.05 36.62
CA GLU A 157 -11.31 -2.24 36.55
C GLU A 157 -12.81 -1.86 36.48
N PRO A 158 -13.65 -2.58 35.72
CA PRO A 158 -15.06 -2.25 35.58
C PRO A 158 -15.88 -2.80 36.75
N GLU A 159 -16.64 -1.93 37.42
CA GLU A 159 -17.82 -2.32 38.21
C GLU A 159 -18.97 -2.77 37.28
N PRO A 160 -19.89 -3.63 37.75
CA PRO A 160 -20.91 -4.25 36.90
C PRO A 160 -21.95 -3.22 36.43
N GLU A 161 -22.31 -3.31 35.15
CA GLU A 161 -23.24 -2.41 34.45
C GLU A 161 -24.63 -2.36 35.11
N PRO A 162 -25.16 -1.17 35.44
CA PRO A 162 -26.60 -0.96 35.49
C PRO A 162 -27.15 -0.71 34.06
N GLU A 163 -28.38 -1.15 33.85
CA GLU A 163 -29.16 -1.02 32.61
C GLU A 163 -29.22 0.43 32.06
N PRO A 164 -29.42 0.61 30.74
CA PRO A 164 -29.10 1.84 30.05
C PRO A 164 -30.09 2.96 30.40
N GLU A 165 -29.65 3.91 31.21
CA GLU A 165 -30.20 5.28 31.17
C GLU A 165 -29.61 6.01 29.96
N GLU A 166 -30.47 6.76 29.24
CA GLU A 166 -30.11 7.52 28.04
C GLU A 166 -28.94 8.48 28.31
N GLU A 167 -27.72 8.06 27.96
CA GLU A 167 -26.53 8.90 28.06
C GLU A 167 -26.57 10.01 27.00
N LYS A 168 -26.81 11.24 27.47
CA LYS A 168 -26.44 12.45 26.75
C LYS A 168 -24.97 12.32 26.35
N LEU A 169 -24.70 12.41 25.05
CA LEU A 169 -23.37 12.52 24.45
C LEU A 169 -22.49 13.51 25.22
N GLU A 170 -21.63 13.01 26.12
CA GLU A 170 -20.54 13.80 26.66
C GLU A 170 -19.51 14.00 25.54
N GLU A 171 -19.24 15.26 25.23
CA GLU A 171 -18.21 15.65 24.27
C GLU A 171 -16.84 15.12 24.74
N PRO A 172 -16.00 14.61 23.81
CA PRO A 172 -14.68 14.13 24.18
C PRO A 172 -13.86 15.26 24.83
N PRO A 173 -12.94 14.92 25.77
CA PRO A 173 -12.20 15.92 26.52
C PRO A 173 -11.49 16.88 25.56
N PRO A 174 -11.48 18.20 25.85
CA PRO A 174 -10.98 19.18 24.91
C PRO A 174 -9.53 18.88 24.58
N SER A 175 -9.30 18.55 23.30
CA SER A 175 -8.01 18.73 22.63
C SER A 175 -7.43 20.05 23.14
N LYS A 176 -6.23 20.02 23.76
CA LYS A 176 -5.48 21.18 24.30
C LYS A 176 -6.07 22.47 23.78
N ALA A 177 -6.87 23.17 24.58
CA ALA A 177 -7.64 24.32 24.13
C ALA A 177 -6.73 25.21 23.28
N ALA A 178 -7.05 25.33 21.99
CA ALA A 178 -6.37 26.28 21.13
C ALA A 178 -6.40 27.62 21.86
N ARG A 179 -5.28 28.35 21.89
CA ARG A 179 -5.25 29.70 22.45
C ARG A 179 -6.42 30.47 21.83
N ASP A 180 -7.30 31.01 22.67
CA ASP A 180 -8.47 31.76 22.20
C ASP A 180 -8.11 33.25 22.26
N ASP A 181 -7.58 33.78 21.16
CA ASP A 181 -7.15 35.18 21.08
C ASP A 181 -8.34 36.17 20.89
N GLY A 182 -9.57 35.67 21.07
CA GLY A 182 -10.82 36.42 20.93
C GLY A 182 -11.44 36.28 19.54
N ARG A 183 -12.46 37.11 19.27
CA ARG A 183 -13.21 37.07 18.01
C ARG A 183 -12.78 38.21 17.09
N GLN A 184 -12.44 37.87 15.85
CA GLN A 184 -12.21 38.82 14.78
C GLN A 184 -13.00 38.35 13.55
N PRO A 185 -14.22 38.89 13.32
CA PRO A 185 -15.14 38.37 12.32
C PRO A 185 -14.59 38.34 10.90
N ILE A 186 -13.80 39.36 10.53
CA ILE A 186 -13.15 39.48 9.22
C ILE A 186 -11.64 39.57 9.43
N SER A 187 -10.90 38.69 8.75
CA SER A 187 -9.44 38.70 8.70
C SER A 187 -8.96 38.83 7.25
N ILE A 188 -7.98 39.69 7.01
CA ILE A 188 -7.30 39.84 5.71
C ILE A 188 -5.80 39.60 5.93
N SER A 189 -5.22 38.67 5.18
CA SER A 189 -3.83 38.25 5.30
C SER A 189 -3.09 38.37 3.96
N PHE A 190 -1.95 39.05 3.94
CA PHE A 190 -1.05 38.97 2.78
C PHE A 190 -0.17 37.73 2.91
N PHE A 191 0.62 37.68 3.98
CA PHE A 191 1.51 36.58 4.35
C PHE A 191 1.73 36.66 5.86
N TYR A 192 1.30 35.66 6.64
CA TYR A 192 1.47 35.70 8.09
C TYR A 192 2.95 35.92 8.47
N PRO A 193 3.27 36.91 9.32
CA PRO A 193 2.34 37.62 10.20
C PRO A 193 1.62 38.86 9.63
N VAL A 194 1.95 39.35 8.43
CA VAL A 194 1.33 40.53 7.79
C VAL A 194 -0.16 40.27 7.48
N ALA A 195 -1.00 40.53 8.48
CA ALA A 195 -2.43 40.28 8.48
C ALA A 195 -3.15 41.17 9.50
N THR A 196 -4.46 41.32 9.36
CA THR A 196 -5.29 42.11 10.29
C THR A 196 -5.38 41.51 11.69
N ASN A 197 -5.03 40.23 11.85
CA ASN A 197 -4.94 39.52 13.14
C ASN A 197 -3.48 39.45 13.65
N TRP A 198 -2.66 40.45 13.32
CA TRP A 198 -1.27 40.55 13.79
C TRP A 198 -1.16 40.38 15.31
N GLY A 199 -0.24 39.50 15.73
CA GLY A 199 -0.01 39.20 17.16
C GLY A 199 -1.10 38.38 17.85
N ARG A 200 -2.20 38.06 17.14
CA ARG A 200 -3.32 37.24 17.61
C ARG A 200 -3.70 36.18 16.55
N PRO A 201 -2.79 35.23 16.26
CA PRO A 201 -2.99 34.26 15.19
C PRO A 201 -4.18 33.33 15.44
N ASP A 202 -4.57 33.10 16.69
CA ASP A 202 -5.53 32.07 17.06
C ASP A 202 -6.93 32.68 17.35
N VAL A 203 -7.33 33.67 16.56
CA VAL A 203 -8.67 34.31 16.63
C VAL A 203 -9.78 33.45 16.00
N ARG A 204 -11.01 33.63 16.49
CA ARG A 204 -12.22 33.10 15.87
C ARG A 204 -12.70 34.02 14.74
N THR A 205 -12.80 33.49 13.54
CA THR A 205 -13.07 34.25 12.31
C THR A 205 -14.24 33.66 11.53
N SER A 206 -15.05 34.54 10.92
CA SER A 206 -16.17 34.13 10.05
C SER A 206 -15.86 34.35 8.57
N LEU A 207 -15.02 35.32 8.22
CA LEU A 207 -14.53 35.55 6.87
C LEU A 207 -13.01 35.77 6.90
N ASN A 208 -12.24 34.89 6.27
CA ASN A 208 -10.79 35.08 6.10
C ASN A 208 -10.44 35.18 4.61
N LEU A 209 -9.79 36.28 4.22
CA LEU A 209 -9.30 36.50 2.86
C LEU A 209 -7.77 36.52 2.88
N GLU A 210 -7.13 35.69 2.08
CA GLU A 210 -5.67 35.55 2.10
C GLU A 210 -5.02 35.55 0.72
N LEU A 211 -3.85 36.18 0.59
CA LEU A 211 -3.12 36.19 -0.68
C LEU A 211 -2.12 35.04 -0.77
N LEU A 212 -1.14 34.96 0.13
CA LEU A 212 -0.06 33.96 0.08
C LEU A 212 -0.13 32.96 1.24
N TYR A 213 -0.28 33.44 2.47
CA TYR A 213 -0.39 32.58 3.65
C TYR A 213 -1.21 33.28 4.73
N GLY A 214 -2.30 32.65 5.17
CA GLY A 214 -3.10 33.12 6.30
C GLY A 214 -3.22 32.07 7.40
N ARG A 215 -3.18 32.54 8.65
CA ARG A 215 -3.33 31.71 9.85
C ARG A 215 -4.42 32.31 10.74
N ILE A 216 -5.38 31.46 11.11
CA ILE A 216 -6.48 31.78 12.04
C ILE A 216 -6.61 30.69 13.11
N GLY A 217 -7.34 30.98 14.18
CA GLY A 217 -7.64 30.03 15.24
C GLY A 217 -8.73 29.06 14.83
N ARG A 218 -9.95 29.58 14.73
CA ARG A 218 -11.15 28.82 14.36
C ARG A 218 -11.88 29.52 13.23
N LEU A 219 -12.38 28.75 12.27
CA LEU A 219 -13.26 29.26 11.22
C LEU A 219 -14.70 28.84 11.49
N ASP A 220 -15.61 29.81 11.58
CA ASP A 220 -17.07 29.57 11.58
C ASP A 220 -17.67 30.44 10.45
N GLY A 221 -17.47 29.99 9.20
CA GLY A 221 -17.83 30.73 7.97
C GLY A 221 -16.99 30.36 6.75
N MET A 222 -16.38 31.34 6.08
CA MET A 222 -15.65 31.15 4.81
C MET A 222 -14.20 31.63 4.88
N GLN A 223 -13.29 30.83 4.31
CA GLN A 223 -11.91 31.21 4.01
C GLN A 223 -11.68 31.07 2.52
N ALA A 224 -11.05 32.06 1.91
CA ALA A 224 -10.66 32.00 0.50
C ALA A 224 -9.34 32.72 0.24
N GLY A 225 -8.51 32.16 -0.65
CA GLY A 225 -7.25 32.78 -1.01
C GLY A 225 -6.49 32.14 -2.15
N ALA A 226 -5.53 32.89 -2.70
CA ALA A 226 -4.62 32.39 -3.74
C ALA A 226 -3.49 31.51 -3.17
N GLY A 227 -3.31 31.49 -1.86
CA GLY A 227 -2.18 30.89 -1.18
C GLY A 227 -2.55 29.66 -0.35
N VAL A 228 -1.95 29.59 0.84
CA VAL A 228 -2.20 28.54 1.83
C VAL A 228 -2.95 29.10 3.04
N GLY A 229 -3.95 28.36 3.51
CA GLY A 229 -4.71 28.72 4.71
C GLY A 229 -4.55 27.70 5.82
N TYR A 230 -4.34 28.17 7.04
CA TYR A 230 -4.19 27.30 8.20
C TYR A 230 -5.10 27.71 9.35
N ALA A 231 -5.88 26.77 9.86
CA ALA A 231 -6.64 26.90 11.09
C ALA A 231 -6.00 26.05 12.20
N SER A 232 -5.58 26.68 13.30
CA SER A 232 -5.01 25.97 14.47
C SER A 232 -6.08 25.26 15.32
N GLY A 233 -7.35 25.45 15.01
CA GLY A 233 -8.50 24.82 15.63
C GLY A 233 -9.47 24.23 14.60
N ALA A 234 -10.76 24.24 14.95
CA ALA A 234 -11.81 23.67 14.12
C ALA A 234 -12.23 24.60 12.96
N VAL A 235 -12.76 23.99 11.92
CA VAL A 235 -13.32 24.66 10.74
C VAL A 235 -14.77 24.21 10.58
N ASN A 236 -15.71 25.11 10.77
CA ASN A 236 -17.12 24.94 10.45
C ASN A 236 -17.48 25.86 9.29
N GLY A 237 -17.52 25.31 8.07
CA GLY A 237 -17.85 26.07 6.87
C GLY A 237 -16.99 25.71 5.66
N VAL A 238 -16.52 26.71 4.93
CA VAL A 238 -15.91 26.54 3.60
C VAL A 238 -14.50 27.10 3.58
N GLN A 239 -13.53 26.32 3.10
CA GLN A 239 -12.17 26.76 2.81
C GLN A 239 -11.85 26.55 1.32
N LEU A 240 -11.53 27.63 0.60
CA LEU A 240 -11.27 27.68 -0.84
C LEU A 240 -9.91 28.31 -1.14
N ASN A 241 -8.85 27.51 -1.12
CA ASN A 241 -7.50 28.03 -1.31
C ASN A 241 -6.79 27.40 -2.49
N ALA A 242 -6.18 28.21 -3.36
CA ALA A 242 -5.57 27.69 -4.57
C ALA A 242 -4.43 26.71 -4.27
N LEU A 243 -3.50 27.03 -3.37
CA LEU A 243 -2.35 26.15 -3.11
C LEU A 243 -2.66 25.05 -2.08
N GLY A 244 -3.38 25.36 -1.01
CA GLY A 244 -3.70 24.33 -0.03
C GLY A 244 -4.24 24.88 1.28
N GLN A 245 -4.63 23.96 2.14
CA GLN A 245 -5.24 24.31 3.41
C GLN A 245 -5.10 23.22 4.46
N GLY A 246 -5.01 23.64 5.71
CA GLY A 246 -4.87 22.77 6.85
C GLY A 246 -5.76 23.19 8.01
N ALA A 247 -6.31 22.21 8.72
CA ALA A 247 -6.97 22.40 10.00
C ALA A 247 -6.39 21.41 11.01
N GLN A 248 -6.02 21.92 12.18
CA GLN A 248 -5.52 21.10 13.28
C GLN A 248 -6.66 20.40 14.04
N GLY A 249 -7.84 21.03 14.10
CA GLY A 249 -9.04 20.45 14.68
C GLY A 249 -9.95 19.77 13.65
N ASP A 250 -11.21 19.62 14.03
CA ASP A 250 -12.24 19.03 13.18
C ASP A 250 -12.63 19.95 12.03
N VAL A 251 -12.96 19.35 10.89
CA VAL A 251 -13.49 20.05 9.71
C VAL A 251 -14.92 19.58 9.47
N ARG A 252 -15.87 20.51 9.61
CA ARG A 252 -17.29 20.32 9.28
C ARG A 252 -17.65 21.25 8.13
N GLY A 253 -17.66 20.72 6.90
CA GLY A 253 -18.01 21.51 5.71
C GLY A 253 -17.20 21.14 4.46
N LEU A 254 -16.74 22.15 3.71
CA LEU A 254 -16.06 21.96 2.41
C LEU A 254 -14.61 22.46 2.47
N GLN A 255 -13.69 21.62 2.01
CA GLN A 255 -12.31 21.98 1.72
C GLN A 255 -12.03 21.76 0.23
N LEU A 256 -11.66 22.82 -0.51
CA LEU A 256 -11.30 22.75 -1.92
C LEU A 256 -9.98 23.47 -2.20
N SER A 257 -9.04 22.78 -2.83
CA SER A 257 -7.73 23.34 -3.22
C SER A 257 -7.15 22.71 -4.48
N VAL A 258 -6.01 23.22 -4.99
CA VAL A 258 -5.24 22.50 -6.03
C VAL A 258 -4.17 21.62 -5.39
N GLY A 259 -3.40 22.10 -4.42
CA GLY A 259 -2.28 21.34 -3.87
C GLY A 259 -2.69 20.29 -2.83
N GLY A 260 -3.29 20.68 -1.71
CA GLY A 260 -3.71 19.68 -0.72
C GLY A 260 -4.58 20.21 0.41
N ASN A 261 -5.40 19.30 0.95
CA ASN A 261 -6.26 19.55 2.09
C ASN A 261 -5.86 18.63 3.24
N VAL A 262 -5.64 19.19 4.43
CA VAL A 262 -5.32 18.42 5.63
C VAL A 262 -6.33 18.75 6.73
N ALA A 263 -6.93 17.72 7.31
CA ALA A 263 -7.70 17.79 8.54
C ALA A 263 -7.06 16.82 9.55
N LEU A 264 -6.38 17.32 10.58
CA LEU A 264 -5.75 16.46 11.58
C LEU A 264 -6.78 15.84 12.54
N GLY A 265 -7.91 16.52 12.76
CA GLY A 265 -9.06 16.00 13.48
C GLY A 265 -10.04 15.22 12.60
N ASP A 266 -11.31 15.19 13.00
CA ASP A 266 -12.37 14.51 12.27
C ASP A 266 -12.86 15.35 11.07
N LEU A 267 -13.15 14.70 9.95
CA LEU A 267 -13.80 15.32 8.80
C LEU A 267 -15.26 14.88 8.72
N ARG A 268 -16.19 15.84 8.81
CA ARG A 268 -17.60 15.64 8.46
C ARG A 268 -17.97 16.57 7.32
N GLY A 269 -17.79 16.11 6.08
CA GLY A 269 -17.93 16.98 4.93
C GLY A 269 -17.18 16.50 3.70
N TRP A 270 -16.73 17.45 2.88
CA TRP A 270 -16.17 17.23 1.56
C TRP A 270 -14.74 17.78 1.51
N GLN A 271 -13.81 16.97 1.04
CA GLN A 271 -12.43 17.36 0.74
C GLN A 271 -12.14 17.09 -0.73
N THR A 272 -11.82 18.12 -1.50
CA THR A 272 -11.53 18.02 -2.93
C THR A 272 -10.22 18.71 -3.26
N THR A 273 -9.30 18.03 -3.94
CA THR A 273 -8.03 18.64 -4.36
C THR A 273 -7.48 18.02 -5.64
N VAL A 274 -6.47 18.60 -6.27
CA VAL A 274 -5.73 17.89 -7.33
C VAL A 274 -4.66 17.00 -6.70
N GLY A 275 -3.90 17.50 -5.73
CA GLY A 275 -2.86 16.73 -5.07
C GLY A 275 -3.39 15.76 -4.01
N ILE A 276 -3.28 16.12 -2.73
CA ILE A 276 -3.45 15.17 -1.61
C ILE A 276 -4.50 15.64 -0.60
N ASN A 277 -5.47 14.77 -0.29
CA ASN A 277 -6.34 14.92 0.88
C ASN A 277 -5.87 14.02 2.02
N VAL A 278 -5.80 14.56 3.23
CA VAL A 278 -5.45 13.82 4.45
C VAL A 278 -6.46 14.09 5.55
N VAL A 279 -6.95 13.01 6.17
CA VAL A 279 -7.74 13.05 7.41
C VAL A 279 -7.04 12.21 8.47
N GLY A 280 -6.64 12.86 9.56
CA GLY A 280 -5.99 12.23 10.71
C GLY A 280 -6.99 11.55 11.66
N GLY A 281 -8.21 12.07 11.75
CA GLY A 281 -9.32 11.53 12.52
C GLY A 281 -10.25 10.61 11.73
N ASN A 282 -11.51 10.58 12.17
CA ASN A 282 -12.59 9.88 11.48
C ASN A 282 -13.08 10.69 10.28
N MET A 283 -13.33 10.02 9.17
CA MET A 283 -13.87 10.61 7.95
C MET A 283 -15.33 10.19 7.77
N ARG A 284 -16.22 11.18 7.65
CA ARG A 284 -17.62 11.01 7.27
C ARG A 284 -17.96 11.97 6.12
N GLY A 285 -18.00 11.47 4.89
CA GLY A 285 -18.38 12.26 3.72
C GLY A 285 -17.62 11.88 2.46
N LEU A 286 -17.07 12.88 1.75
CA LEU A 286 -16.41 12.70 0.45
C LEU A 286 -14.94 13.13 0.52
N GLN A 287 -14.05 12.32 -0.05
CA GLN A 287 -12.66 12.69 -0.37
C GLN A 287 -12.41 12.46 -1.86
N LEU A 288 -12.13 13.53 -2.60
CA LEU A 288 -11.94 13.54 -4.04
C LEU A 288 -10.54 14.09 -4.36
N SER A 289 -9.71 13.36 -5.08
CA SER A 289 -8.41 13.86 -5.53
C SER A 289 -8.00 13.39 -6.92
N THR A 290 -6.96 13.97 -7.50
CA THR A 290 -6.25 13.32 -8.62
C THR A 290 -5.12 12.45 -8.07
N GLY A 291 -4.36 12.95 -7.09
CA GLY A 291 -3.25 12.25 -6.47
C GLY A 291 -3.67 11.20 -5.43
N VAL A 292 -3.79 11.61 -4.17
CA VAL A 292 -3.94 10.66 -3.06
C VAL A 292 -5.02 11.09 -2.07
N ASN A 293 -5.83 10.15 -1.59
CA ASN A 293 -6.69 10.34 -0.44
C ASN A 293 -6.22 9.44 0.71
N VAL A 294 -5.98 10.03 1.87
CA VAL A 294 -5.52 9.32 3.09
C VAL A 294 -6.53 9.54 4.21
N ALA A 295 -6.91 8.45 4.88
CA ALA A 295 -7.66 8.49 6.13
C ALA A 295 -7.04 7.53 7.15
N LEU A 296 -6.69 8.04 8.34
CA LEU A 296 -5.95 7.28 9.35
C LEU A 296 -6.82 6.53 10.35
N LYS A 297 -8.09 6.93 10.53
CA LYS A 297 -9.06 6.22 11.38
C LYS A 297 -10.24 5.71 10.56
N GLU A 298 -11.44 5.75 11.11
CA GLU A 298 -12.64 5.22 10.48
C GLU A 298 -13.01 6.04 9.23
N VAL A 299 -13.41 5.35 8.16
CA VAL A 299 -13.91 5.97 6.91
C VAL A 299 -15.36 5.58 6.69
N ARG A 300 -16.25 6.56 6.58
CA ARG A 300 -17.66 6.39 6.21
C ARG A 300 -18.02 7.31 5.05
N GLY A 301 -18.19 6.76 3.85
CA GLY A 301 -18.62 7.54 2.69
C GLY A 301 -17.96 7.12 1.39
N LEU A 302 -17.34 8.07 0.69
CA LEU A 302 -16.73 7.84 -0.62
C LEU A 302 -15.32 8.43 -0.69
N GLN A 303 -14.38 7.63 -1.21
CA GLN A 303 -13.07 8.10 -1.63
C GLN A 303 -12.93 7.86 -3.13
N LEU A 304 -12.63 8.90 -3.89
CA LEU A 304 -12.42 8.81 -5.34
C LEU A 304 -11.12 9.50 -5.69
N THR A 305 -10.27 8.81 -6.44
CA THR A 305 -9.02 9.37 -6.92
C THR A 305 -8.55 8.76 -8.24
N THR A 306 -7.54 9.35 -8.87
CA THR A 306 -6.85 8.67 -9.97
C THR A 306 -5.61 7.92 -9.47
N GLY A 307 -4.95 8.39 -8.42
CA GLY A 307 -3.82 7.70 -7.81
C GLY A 307 -4.25 6.68 -6.75
N VAL A 308 -4.18 7.06 -5.47
CA VAL A 308 -4.28 6.11 -4.35
C VAL A 308 -5.31 6.53 -3.30
N ASN A 309 -6.26 5.66 -2.99
CA ASN A 309 -7.05 5.74 -1.77
C ASN A 309 -6.42 4.84 -0.70
N PHE A 310 -6.06 5.40 0.44
CA PHE A 310 -5.53 4.66 1.58
C PHE A 310 -6.39 4.89 2.83
N ALA A 311 -6.88 3.80 3.42
CA ALA A 311 -7.61 3.80 4.67
C ALA A 311 -6.96 2.85 5.68
N ARG A 312 -6.53 3.39 6.84
CA ARG A 312 -5.90 2.57 7.87
C ARG A 312 -6.92 1.88 8.78
N GLY A 313 -7.97 2.58 9.17
CA GLY A 313 -8.98 2.08 10.11
C GLY A 313 -10.13 1.31 9.44
N PRO A 314 -11.19 1.01 10.21
CA PRO A 314 -12.41 0.41 9.67
C PRO A 314 -13.00 1.28 8.57
N THR A 315 -13.37 0.66 7.45
CA THR A 315 -13.80 1.39 6.25
C THR A 315 -15.20 0.92 5.85
N ARG A 316 -16.21 1.77 6.00
CA ARG A 316 -17.54 1.60 5.40
C ARG A 316 -17.70 2.57 4.24
N ALA A 317 -17.15 2.23 3.08
CA ALA A 317 -17.05 3.17 1.98
C ALA A 317 -17.11 2.54 0.58
N LEU A 318 -17.41 3.38 -0.40
CA LEU A 318 -17.08 3.14 -1.81
C LEU A 318 -15.72 3.81 -2.09
N GLN A 319 -14.71 3.00 -2.42
CA GLN A 319 -13.39 3.49 -2.84
C GLN A 319 -13.25 3.28 -4.35
N VAL A 320 -12.95 4.35 -5.09
CA VAL A 320 -12.75 4.32 -6.54
C VAL A 320 -11.38 4.91 -6.85
N ALA A 321 -10.52 4.15 -7.54
CA ALA A 321 -9.18 4.60 -7.91
C ALA A 321 -8.77 4.10 -9.29
N THR A 322 -8.16 4.93 -10.14
CA THR A 322 -7.51 4.38 -11.35
C THR A 322 -6.30 3.52 -10.96
N GLY A 323 -5.51 4.00 -9.98
CA GLY A 323 -4.35 3.30 -9.43
C GLY A 323 -4.74 2.25 -8.39
N VAL A 324 -4.78 2.65 -7.11
CA VAL A 324 -4.86 1.70 -5.98
C VAL A 324 -5.92 2.09 -4.97
N ASN A 325 -6.76 1.14 -4.57
CA ASN A 325 -7.51 1.22 -3.32
C ASN A 325 -6.87 0.29 -2.31
N MET A 326 -6.50 0.82 -1.14
CA MET A 326 -5.86 0.05 -0.09
C MET A 326 -6.51 0.30 1.28
N SER A 327 -6.91 -0.78 1.94
CA SER A 327 -7.48 -0.73 3.28
C SER A 327 -6.80 -1.75 4.20
N THR A 328 -6.22 -1.29 5.31
CA THR A 328 -5.60 -2.19 6.31
C THR A 328 -6.59 -2.65 7.38
N GLY A 329 -7.67 -1.90 7.60
CA GLY A 329 -8.74 -2.30 8.51
C GLY A 329 -9.84 -3.13 7.84
N PRO A 330 -10.80 -3.64 8.63
CA PRO A 330 -12.00 -4.29 8.10
C PRO A 330 -12.76 -3.35 7.17
N THR A 331 -13.05 -3.82 5.96
CA THR A 331 -13.71 -3.03 4.92
C THR A 331 -15.10 -3.57 4.64
N GLN A 332 -16.11 -2.71 4.64
CA GLN A 332 -17.47 -3.00 4.21
C GLN A 332 -17.86 -2.03 3.09
N GLY A 333 -18.17 -2.56 1.91
CA GLY A 333 -18.53 -1.73 0.76
C GLY A 333 -17.88 -2.23 -0.53
N ALA A 334 -17.40 -1.32 -1.36
CA ALA A 334 -16.82 -1.67 -2.66
C ALA A 334 -15.51 -0.96 -2.91
N GLN A 335 -14.55 -1.68 -3.49
CA GLN A 335 -13.30 -1.14 -4.01
C GLN A 335 -13.29 -1.35 -5.53
N LEU A 336 -13.35 -0.26 -6.29
CA LEU A 336 -13.34 -0.26 -7.74
C LEU A 336 -12.03 0.36 -8.21
N SER A 337 -11.22 -0.39 -8.94
CA SER A 337 -10.02 0.17 -9.56
C SER A 337 -9.72 -0.42 -10.92
N SER A 338 -9.06 0.35 -11.78
CA SER A 338 -8.43 -0.22 -12.97
C SER A 338 -7.08 -0.86 -12.68
N GLY A 339 -6.45 -0.55 -11.54
CA GLY A 339 -5.20 -1.16 -11.09
C GLY A 339 -5.43 -2.22 -10.03
N VAL A 340 -5.21 -1.84 -8.77
CA VAL A 340 -5.14 -2.77 -7.64
C VAL A 340 -6.17 -2.42 -6.56
N ASN A 341 -6.93 -3.41 -6.11
CA ASN A 341 -7.65 -3.36 -4.85
C ASN A 341 -6.95 -4.25 -3.84
N ALA A 342 -6.63 -3.71 -2.66
CA ALA A 342 -6.00 -4.43 -1.57
C ALA A 342 -6.77 -4.19 -0.27
N ALA A 343 -7.14 -5.28 0.41
CA ALA A 343 -7.75 -5.22 1.73
C ALA A 343 -7.18 -6.31 2.64
N GLU A 344 -7.15 -6.09 3.95
CA GLU A 344 -6.96 -7.21 4.87
C GLU A 344 -8.22 -8.09 4.87
N GLU A 345 -9.37 -7.46 5.10
CA GLU A 345 -10.68 -8.12 5.14
C GLU A 345 -11.70 -7.26 4.42
N ILE A 346 -12.51 -7.87 3.56
CA ILE A 346 -13.58 -7.16 2.85
C ILE A 346 -14.90 -7.93 2.90
N THR A 347 -15.95 -7.23 3.31
CA THR A 347 -17.34 -7.64 3.14
C THR A 347 -17.96 -6.77 2.05
N GLY A 348 -18.08 -7.31 0.83
CA GLY A 348 -18.64 -6.60 -0.32
C GLY A 348 -17.96 -6.95 -1.64
N LEU A 349 -17.62 -5.94 -2.45
CA LEU A 349 -17.13 -6.11 -3.83
C LEU A 349 -15.72 -5.55 -4.02
N GLN A 350 -14.84 -6.31 -4.67
CA GLN A 350 -13.64 -5.76 -5.31
C GLN A 350 -13.74 -5.95 -6.83
N LEU A 351 -13.57 -4.88 -7.59
CA LEU A 351 -13.52 -4.93 -9.04
C LEU A 351 -12.26 -4.24 -9.53
N GLY A 352 -11.40 -4.96 -10.26
CA GLY A 352 -10.20 -4.40 -10.86
C GLY A 352 -9.27 -5.41 -11.48
N ILE A 353 -8.16 -4.97 -12.07
CA ILE A 353 -7.22 -5.88 -12.73
C ILE A 353 -6.66 -6.88 -11.72
N LEU A 354 -6.26 -6.40 -10.54
CA LEU A 354 -5.72 -7.20 -9.46
C LEU A 354 -6.50 -6.94 -8.17
N ASN A 355 -7.16 -7.97 -7.65
CA ASN A 355 -7.83 -7.94 -6.35
C ASN A 355 -7.06 -8.81 -5.36
N ILE A 356 -6.70 -8.22 -4.22
CA ILE A 356 -5.97 -8.89 -3.13
C ILE A 356 -6.75 -8.71 -1.84
N ALA A 357 -7.04 -9.81 -1.17
CA ALA A 357 -7.60 -9.80 0.17
C ALA A 357 -7.05 -10.96 1.00
N ARG A 358 -7.15 -10.90 2.33
CA ARG A 358 -6.97 -12.13 3.13
C ARG A 358 -8.28 -12.88 3.26
N HIS A 359 -9.31 -12.19 3.76
CA HIS A 359 -10.66 -12.73 3.90
C HIS A 359 -11.65 -11.91 3.06
N VAL A 360 -12.40 -12.59 2.20
CA VAL A 360 -13.43 -11.98 1.36
C VAL A 360 -14.78 -12.57 1.74
N LYS A 361 -15.75 -11.73 2.07
CA LYS A 361 -17.17 -12.07 2.16
C LYS A 361 -17.94 -11.30 1.10
N GLY A 362 -18.20 -11.90 -0.04
CA GLY A 362 -18.81 -11.22 -1.19
C GLY A 362 -18.15 -11.60 -2.51
N ALA A 363 -17.78 -10.62 -3.35
CA ALA A 363 -17.30 -10.88 -4.70
C ALA A 363 -15.97 -10.20 -5.02
N GLN A 364 -15.08 -10.92 -5.70
CA GLN A 364 -13.93 -10.34 -6.40
C GLN A 364 -14.11 -10.56 -7.90
N ILE A 365 -13.98 -9.50 -8.70
CA ILE A 365 -14.09 -9.55 -10.16
C ILE A 365 -12.84 -8.89 -10.75
N GLY A 366 -12.03 -9.66 -11.47
CA GLY A 366 -10.77 -9.14 -11.99
C GLY A 366 -10.05 -10.06 -12.94
N ILE A 367 -8.90 -9.64 -13.45
CA ILE A 367 -8.04 -10.54 -14.22
C ILE A 367 -7.37 -11.52 -13.25
N VAL A 368 -6.88 -11.00 -12.13
CA VAL A 368 -6.24 -11.77 -11.08
C VAL A 368 -6.92 -11.48 -9.75
N ASN A 369 -7.44 -12.53 -9.12
CA ASN A 369 -7.97 -12.49 -7.76
C ASN A 369 -7.09 -13.34 -6.85
N ILE A 370 -6.67 -12.78 -5.73
CA ILE A 370 -5.84 -13.45 -4.72
C ILE A 370 -6.53 -13.30 -3.37
N ALA A 371 -6.85 -14.42 -2.74
CA ALA A 371 -7.43 -14.44 -1.41
C ALA A 371 -6.92 -15.63 -0.59
N GLU A 372 -6.83 -15.50 0.73
CA GLU A 372 -6.60 -16.70 1.56
C GLU A 372 -7.91 -17.49 1.73
N GLU A 373 -9.02 -16.77 1.93
CA GLU A 373 -10.36 -17.32 2.14
C GLU A 373 -11.41 -16.44 1.45
N VAL A 374 -12.39 -17.07 0.80
CA VAL A 374 -13.48 -16.41 0.08
C VAL A 374 -14.80 -17.09 0.42
N ASP A 375 -15.68 -16.37 1.11
CA ASP A 375 -17.09 -16.70 1.27
C ASP A 375 -17.93 -15.89 0.26
N GLY A 376 -18.04 -16.43 -0.94
CA GLY A 376 -18.78 -15.83 -2.05
C GLY A 376 -18.19 -16.23 -3.40
N ALA A 377 -17.97 -15.27 -4.30
CA ALA A 377 -17.53 -15.51 -5.67
C ALA A 377 -16.20 -14.81 -5.99
N ALA A 378 -15.35 -15.46 -6.79
CA ALA A 378 -14.11 -14.87 -7.29
C ALA A 378 -14.03 -15.10 -8.80
N ILE A 379 -14.50 -14.15 -9.60
CA ILE A 379 -14.54 -14.27 -11.05
C ILE A 379 -13.28 -13.62 -11.63
N GLY A 380 -12.41 -14.42 -12.22
CA GLY A 380 -11.24 -13.89 -12.90
C GLY A 380 -10.41 -14.95 -13.58
N LEU A 381 -9.63 -14.53 -14.60
CA LEU A 381 -8.79 -15.42 -15.39
C LEU A 381 -7.91 -16.29 -14.48
N LEU A 382 -7.30 -15.66 -13.46
CA LEU A 382 -6.54 -16.33 -12.42
C LEU A 382 -7.16 -16.04 -11.06
N SER A 383 -7.80 -17.04 -10.44
CA SER A 383 -8.37 -16.90 -9.10
C SER A 383 -7.67 -17.85 -8.12
N ILE A 384 -6.74 -17.30 -7.34
CA ILE A 384 -5.83 -18.06 -6.49
C ILE A 384 -6.28 -17.98 -5.03
N THR A 385 -6.54 -19.16 -4.44
CA THR A 385 -6.72 -19.34 -3.00
C THR A 385 -5.72 -20.38 -2.47
N ARG A 386 -5.68 -20.62 -1.16
CA ARG A 386 -4.68 -21.52 -0.54
C ARG A 386 -4.66 -22.94 -1.14
N THR A 387 -5.77 -23.43 -1.68
CA THR A 387 -5.93 -24.82 -2.12
C THR A 387 -6.63 -24.93 -3.50
N SER A 388 -6.63 -23.88 -4.32
CA SER A 388 -7.44 -23.83 -5.55
C SER A 388 -6.78 -24.43 -6.80
N ILE A 389 -5.50 -24.82 -6.75
CA ILE A 389 -4.73 -25.13 -7.96
C ILE A 389 -4.73 -26.63 -8.23
N HIS A 390 -5.33 -27.03 -9.34
CA HIS A 390 -5.47 -28.43 -9.75
C HIS A 390 -4.93 -28.65 -11.16
N PRO A 391 -3.85 -29.41 -11.33
CA PRO A 391 -3.47 -29.91 -12.65
C PRO A 391 -4.61 -30.75 -13.23
N VAL A 392 -4.89 -30.58 -14.52
CA VAL A 392 -5.94 -31.31 -15.22
C VAL A 392 -5.43 -31.76 -16.58
N VAL A 393 -5.76 -33.00 -16.95
CA VAL A 393 -5.47 -33.56 -18.28
C VAL A 393 -6.76 -34.17 -18.81
N TRP A 394 -7.10 -33.87 -20.06
CA TRP A 394 -8.27 -34.47 -20.70
C TRP A 394 -8.06 -34.70 -22.19
N VAL A 395 -8.79 -35.68 -22.70
CA VAL A 395 -8.85 -36.05 -24.11
C VAL A 395 -10.28 -35.91 -24.60
N GLY A 396 -10.47 -35.80 -25.91
CA GLY A 396 -11.81 -35.76 -26.49
C GLY A 396 -11.87 -36.26 -27.92
N ASN A 397 -13.07 -36.28 -28.48
CA ASN A 397 -13.29 -36.69 -29.87
C ASN A 397 -12.79 -35.68 -30.92
N LEU A 398 -12.40 -34.46 -30.49
CA LEU A 398 -11.97 -33.38 -31.38
C LEU A 398 -10.50 -33.01 -31.22
N ASN A 399 -9.90 -33.30 -30.06
CA ASN A 399 -8.52 -32.95 -29.71
C ASN A 399 -7.84 -34.14 -29.02
N TYR A 400 -6.57 -34.42 -29.35
CA TYR A 400 -5.88 -35.60 -28.81
C TYR A 400 -5.62 -35.48 -27.32
N VAL A 401 -4.89 -34.44 -26.88
CA VAL A 401 -4.52 -34.27 -25.47
C VAL A 401 -4.55 -32.80 -25.09
N ASN A 402 -5.16 -32.50 -23.93
CA ASN A 402 -5.15 -31.19 -23.32
C ASN A 402 -4.56 -31.28 -21.92
N MET A 403 -3.71 -30.32 -21.57
CA MET A 403 -3.04 -30.26 -20.28
C MET A 403 -3.14 -28.85 -19.73
N GLY A 404 -3.65 -28.69 -18.52
CA GLY A 404 -3.90 -27.38 -17.95
C GLY A 404 -3.90 -27.33 -16.44
N VAL A 405 -4.23 -26.15 -15.95
CA VAL A 405 -4.39 -25.85 -14.54
C VAL A 405 -5.79 -25.28 -14.35
N LYS A 406 -6.54 -25.91 -13.46
CA LYS A 406 -7.87 -25.50 -13.00
C LYS A 406 -7.72 -24.80 -11.65
N PHE A 407 -8.21 -23.56 -11.58
CA PHE A 407 -8.25 -22.69 -10.41
C PHE A 407 -9.66 -22.72 -9.82
N THR A 408 -9.90 -23.58 -8.83
CA THR A 408 -11.23 -23.83 -8.23
C THR A 408 -11.49 -22.96 -7.01
N PHE A 409 -12.67 -22.35 -6.94
CA PHE A 409 -13.14 -21.54 -5.81
C PHE A 409 -14.58 -21.87 -5.46
N LYS A 410 -14.79 -22.62 -4.37
CA LYS A 410 -16.10 -23.07 -3.82
C LYS A 410 -17.03 -23.71 -4.86
N TYR A 411 -17.74 -22.91 -5.66
CA TYR A 411 -18.70 -23.34 -6.68
C TYR A 411 -18.38 -22.91 -8.11
N MET A 412 -17.24 -22.28 -8.37
CA MET A 412 -16.81 -22.02 -9.74
C MET A 412 -15.30 -22.20 -9.90
N TYR A 413 -14.82 -22.17 -11.13
CA TYR A 413 -13.42 -22.33 -11.46
C TYR A 413 -13.08 -21.64 -12.76
N THR A 414 -11.79 -21.36 -12.94
CA THR A 414 -11.22 -21.08 -14.28
C THR A 414 -10.19 -22.12 -14.65
N THR A 415 -10.07 -22.43 -15.94
CA THR A 415 -9.04 -23.34 -16.44
C THR A 415 -8.24 -22.65 -17.51
N ILE A 416 -6.92 -22.81 -17.48
CA ILE A 416 -6.04 -22.47 -18.59
C ILE A 416 -5.30 -23.75 -18.98
N ALA A 417 -5.32 -24.08 -20.27
CA ALA A 417 -4.71 -25.29 -20.78
C ALA A 417 -4.03 -25.09 -22.12
N LEU A 418 -3.10 -25.99 -22.40
CA LEU A 418 -2.50 -26.19 -23.71
C LEU A 418 -3.14 -27.40 -24.37
N THR A 419 -3.37 -27.28 -25.67
CA THR A 419 -3.91 -28.35 -26.52
C THR A 419 -2.80 -28.84 -27.44
N LEU A 420 -2.59 -30.15 -27.48
CA LEU A 420 -1.62 -30.82 -28.33
C LEU A 420 -2.32 -31.87 -29.18
N GLY A 421 -2.16 -31.72 -30.50
CA GLY A 421 -2.72 -32.57 -31.53
C GLY A 421 -4.22 -32.33 -31.79
N SER A 422 -4.62 -32.51 -33.04
CA SER A 422 -6.03 -32.44 -33.48
C SER A 422 -6.42 -33.71 -34.23
N LEU A 423 -7.57 -34.28 -33.89
CA LEU A 423 -8.15 -35.42 -34.63
C LEU A 423 -8.73 -34.99 -36.00
N GLU A 424 -8.77 -33.69 -36.27
CA GLU A 424 -9.35 -33.12 -37.50
C GLU A 424 -8.31 -32.87 -38.59
N SER A 425 -7.02 -32.97 -38.27
CA SER A 425 -5.92 -32.76 -39.20
C SER A 425 -4.90 -33.90 -39.11
N SER A 426 -4.27 -34.24 -40.23
CA SER A 426 -3.12 -35.15 -40.25
C SER A 426 -1.84 -34.50 -39.75
N GLU A 427 -1.83 -33.17 -39.58
CA GLU A 427 -0.68 -32.38 -39.14
C GLU A 427 -0.69 -32.10 -37.64
N VAL A 428 0.48 -31.77 -37.08
CA VAL A 428 0.62 -31.41 -35.67
C VAL A 428 -0.09 -30.08 -35.40
N ALA A 429 -1.15 -30.14 -34.60
CA ALA A 429 -1.87 -28.97 -34.09
C ALA A 429 -1.42 -28.63 -32.67
N THR A 430 -1.31 -27.35 -32.35
CA THR A 430 -1.01 -26.83 -31.01
C THR A 430 -1.93 -25.68 -30.69
N GLY A 431 -2.36 -25.55 -29.45
CA GLY A 431 -3.36 -24.55 -29.10
C GLY A 431 -3.39 -24.20 -27.62
N GLY A 432 -4.28 -23.28 -27.29
CA GLY A 432 -4.57 -22.87 -25.92
C GLY A 432 -6.07 -22.89 -25.67
N THR A 433 -6.47 -23.22 -24.44
CA THR A 433 -7.86 -23.17 -23.98
C THR A 433 -7.95 -22.35 -22.70
N ALA A 434 -8.92 -21.45 -22.64
CA ALA A 434 -9.33 -20.75 -21.41
C ALA A 434 -10.80 -21.09 -21.13
N ALA A 435 -11.11 -21.47 -19.89
CA ALA A 435 -12.47 -21.84 -19.50
C ALA A 435 -12.90 -21.16 -18.20
N LEU A 436 -14.20 -20.91 -18.09
CA LEU A 436 -14.90 -20.52 -16.88
C LEU A 436 -16.02 -21.55 -16.65
N GLY A 437 -16.05 -22.16 -15.48
CA GLY A 437 -17.07 -23.15 -15.16
C GLY A 437 -17.62 -23.05 -13.76
N ALA A 438 -18.85 -23.53 -13.57
CA ALA A 438 -19.44 -23.77 -12.27
C ALA A 438 -19.11 -25.20 -11.83
N HIS A 439 -18.77 -25.38 -10.55
CA HIS A 439 -18.52 -26.66 -9.91
C HIS A 439 -19.62 -26.92 -8.86
N LEU A 440 -20.39 -27.98 -9.06
CA LEU A 440 -21.48 -28.38 -8.17
C LEU A 440 -21.10 -29.67 -7.45
N PRO A 441 -20.66 -29.60 -6.17
CA PRO A 441 -20.44 -30.79 -5.38
C PRO A 441 -21.78 -31.46 -5.06
N LEU A 442 -21.90 -32.75 -5.35
CA LEU A 442 -23.08 -33.56 -5.04
C LEU A 442 -22.82 -34.44 -3.81
N PRO A 443 -23.88 -34.96 -3.14
CA PRO A 443 -23.71 -35.89 -2.04
C PRO A 443 -22.82 -37.09 -2.42
N GLY A 444 -21.99 -37.53 -1.47
CA GLY A 444 -21.02 -38.61 -1.69
C GLY A 444 -19.71 -38.11 -2.29
N ARG A 445 -19.18 -38.86 -3.26
CA ARG A 445 -17.93 -38.54 -3.99
C ARG A 445 -18.20 -38.04 -5.41
N PHE A 446 -19.42 -37.57 -5.70
CA PHE A 446 -19.83 -37.12 -7.02
C PHE A 446 -19.83 -35.61 -7.11
N ASP A 447 -19.61 -35.09 -8.30
CA ASP A 447 -19.74 -33.68 -8.62
C ASP A 447 -20.16 -33.51 -10.08
N VAL A 448 -20.55 -32.29 -10.46
CA VAL A 448 -20.84 -31.92 -11.84
C VAL A 448 -20.23 -30.56 -12.11
N ASP A 449 -19.44 -30.46 -13.17
CA ASP A 449 -19.01 -29.17 -13.72
C ASP A 449 -19.88 -28.75 -14.90
N LEU A 450 -20.23 -27.47 -14.98
CA LEU A 450 -20.76 -26.83 -16.19
C LEU A 450 -19.71 -25.83 -16.68
N GLU A 451 -19.22 -25.99 -17.89
CA GLU A 451 -18.08 -25.22 -18.41
C GLU A 451 -18.43 -24.47 -19.70
N GLY A 452 -18.07 -23.18 -19.75
CA GLY A 452 -17.90 -22.43 -20.98
C GLY A 452 -16.41 -22.26 -21.27
N ALA A 453 -15.92 -22.72 -22.41
CA ALA A 453 -14.52 -22.61 -22.79
C ALA A 453 -14.33 -21.94 -24.15
N TYR A 454 -13.20 -21.28 -24.32
CA TYR A 454 -12.70 -20.78 -25.59
C TYR A 454 -11.38 -21.48 -25.88
N SER A 455 -11.24 -22.04 -27.08
CA SER A 455 -9.99 -22.63 -27.54
C SER A 455 -9.55 -21.99 -28.85
N ASN A 456 -8.24 -21.81 -28.97
CA ASN A 456 -7.56 -21.54 -30.22
C ASN A 456 -6.66 -22.73 -30.53
N VAL A 457 -6.77 -23.27 -31.74
CA VAL A 457 -5.95 -24.38 -32.24
C VAL A 457 -5.29 -23.93 -33.53
N SER A 458 -3.96 -23.92 -33.50
CA SER A 458 -3.09 -23.56 -34.61
C SER A 458 -2.48 -24.81 -35.23
N THR A 459 -2.56 -24.93 -36.55
CA THR A 459 -2.06 -26.09 -37.32
C THR A 459 -1.07 -25.61 -38.37
N LYS A 460 0.08 -26.27 -38.47
CA LYS A 460 1.07 -25.97 -39.53
C LYS A 460 0.85 -26.90 -40.71
N PHE A 461 0.59 -26.33 -41.89
CA PHE A 461 0.50 -27.08 -43.14
C PHE A 461 1.73 -26.80 -44.00
N ALA A 462 2.29 -27.86 -44.61
CA ALA A 462 3.48 -27.76 -45.46
C ALA A 462 3.33 -26.76 -46.64
N TYR A 463 2.11 -26.54 -47.13
CA TYR A 463 1.85 -25.71 -48.33
C TYR A 463 1.12 -24.39 -48.06
N ALA A 464 0.45 -24.24 -46.91
CA ALA A 464 -0.44 -23.10 -46.63
C ALA A 464 0.01 -22.23 -45.45
N GLY A 465 1.14 -22.56 -44.81
CA GLY A 465 1.61 -21.87 -43.62
C GLY A 465 0.84 -22.28 -42.36
N THR A 466 0.78 -21.37 -41.38
CA THR A 466 0.08 -21.62 -40.11
C THR A 466 -1.38 -21.22 -40.23
N VAL A 467 -2.28 -22.09 -39.81
CA VAL A 467 -3.73 -21.91 -39.85
C VAL A 467 -4.28 -21.94 -38.44
N ASP A 468 -5.03 -20.90 -38.07
CA ASP A 468 -5.68 -20.78 -36.78
C ASP A 468 -7.19 -21.06 -36.87
N ASN A 469 -7.69 -21.80 -35.89
CA ASN A 469 -9.09 -22.09 -35.67
C ASN A 469 -9.49 -21.75 -34.24
N ASP A 470 -10.52 -20.92 -34.08
CA ASP A 470 -11.08 -20.49 -32.81
C ASP A 470 -12.44 -21.12 -32.60
N SER A 471 -12.66 -21.71 -31.42
CA SER A 471 -13.95 -22.30 -31.07
C SER A 471 -14.36 -22.03 -29.63
N ALA A 472 -15.65 -21.80 -29.44
CA ALA A 472 -16.29 -21.78 -28.14
C ALA A 472 -16.85 -23.18 -27.82
N HIS A 473 -16.89 -23.53 -26.55
CA HIS A 473 -17.38 -24.81 -26.05
C HIS A 473 -18.34 -24.58 -24.90
N VAL A 474 -19.40 -25.36 -24.86
CA VAL A 474 -20.26 -25.47 -23.68
C VAL A 474 -20.33 -26.95 -23.32
N ARG A 475 -19.90 -27.32 -22.11
CA ARG A 475 -19.74 -28.72 -21.68
C ARG A 475 -20.38 -28.96 -20.32
N LEU A 476 -20.95 -30.14 -20.14
CA LEU A 476 -21.37 -30.66 -18.84
C LEU A 476 -20.50 -31.87 -18.50
N LEU A 477 -19.82 -31.83 -17.36
CA LEU A 477 -18.80 -32.80 -16.96
C LEU A 477 -19.10 -33.38 -15.57
N PRO A 478 -19.90 -34.45 -15.50
CA PRO A 478 -19.99 -35.27 -14.30
C PRO A 478 -18.62 -35.80 -13.88
N GLY A 479 -18.33 -35.76 -12.58
CA GLY A 479 -17.08 -36.21 -11.99
C GLY A 479 -17.28 -37.10 -10.76
N TYR A 480 -16.24 -37.89 -10.48
CA TYR A 480 -16.12 -38.73 -9.31
C TYR A 480 -14.76 -38.52 -8.64
N VAL A 481 -14.78 -38.14 -7.37
CA VAL A 481 -13.60 -37.95 -6.52
C VAL A 481 -13.15 -39.32 -6.01
N PHE A 482 -12.27 -39.97 -6.75
CA PHE A 482 -11.75 -41.30 -6.43
C PHE A 482 -10.91 -41.31 -5.15
N ALA A 483 -10.05 -40.30 -4.98
CA ALA A 483 -9.19 -40.11 -3.80
C ALA A 483 -9.12 -38.60 -3.44
N PRO A 484 -8.62 -38.22 -2.25
CA PRO A 484 -8.59 -36.81 -1.81
C PRO A 484 -7.90 -35.82 -2.75
N ARG A 485 -7.08 -36.31 -3.70
CA ARG A 485 -6.35 -35.54 -4.71
C ARG A 485 -6.47 -36.16 -6.12
N LEU A 486 -7.53 -36.91 -6.36
CA LEU A 486 -7.73 -37.53 -7.66
C LEU A 486 -9.21 -37.57 -7.99
N ARG A 487 -9.58 -36.79 -9.00
CA ARG A 487 -10.92 -36.75 -9.57
C ARG A 487 -10.87 -37.20 -11.01
N VAL A 488 -11.78 -38.07 -11.39
CA VAL A 488 -12.02 -38.47 -12.78
C VAL A 488 -13.32 -37.84 -13.26
N PHE A 489 -13.39 -37.42 -14.51
CA PHE A 489 -14.60 -36.85 -15.09
C PHE A 489 -14.77 -37.30 -16.55
N ALA A 490 -16.02 -37.40 -16.98
CA ALA A 490 -16.37 -37.71 -18.35
C ALA A 490 -17.72 -37.06 -18.67
N GLY A 491 -17.80 -36.41 -19.83
CA GLY A 491 -18.98 -35.68 -20.23
C GLY A 491 -18.88 -35.15 -21.64
N GLY A 492 -19.66 -34.13 -21.94
CA GLY A 492 -19.73 -33.60 -23.29
C GLY A 492 -20.63 -32.40 -23.42
N GLY A 493 -20.77 -31.93 -24.64
CA GLY A 493 -21.60 -30.79 -24.98
C GLY A 493 -21.42 -30.40 -26.43
N VAL A 494 -21.28 -29.10 -26.69
CA VAL A 494 -21.24 -28.56 -28.05
C VAL A 494 -20.03 -27.67 -28.25
N ARG A 495 -19.36 -27.86 -29.40
CA ARG A 495 -18.35 -26.93 -29.91
C ARG A 495 -18.98 -26.05 -30.98
N ILE A 496 -18.86 -24.75 -30.78
CA ILE A 496 -19.37 -23.69 -31.66
C ILE A 496 -18.18 -23.00 -32.32
N PRO A 497 -18.04 -23.06 -33.64
CA PRO A 497 -16.94 -22.43 -34.34
C PRO A 497 -17.08 -20.90 -34.34
N ALA A 498 -15.99 -20.19 -34.03
CA ALA A 498 -15.96 -18.72 -33.99
C ALA A 498 -15.23 -18.13 -35.20
N ARG A 499 -14.02 -18.62 -35.49
CA ARG A 499 -13.23 -18.26 -36.70
C ARG A 499 -12.48 -19.49 -37.18
N PHE A 500 -12.58 -19.81 -38.46
CA PHE A 500 -11.99 -21.02 -39.03
C PHE A 500 -11.29 -20.71 -40.34
N SER A 501 -10.05 -21.18 -40.49
CA SER A 501 -9.33 -21.08 -41.77
C SER A 501 -9.27 -22.42 -42.51
N VAL A 502 -9.28 -23.57 -41.80
CA VAL A 502 -9.34 -24.93 -42.41
C VAL A 502 -10.18 -25.86 -41.54
N GLY A 503 -11.05 -26.67 -42.15
CA GLY A 503 -11.93 -27.64 -41.46
C GLY A 503 -13.42 -27.29 -41.54
N SER A 504 -14.26 -27.94 -40.73
CA SER A 504 -15.72 -27.71 -40.72
C SER A 504 -16.11 -26.60 -39.76
N SER A 505 -16.78 -25.57 -40.31
CA SER A 505 -17.41 -24.43 -39.62
C SER A 505 -18.79 -24.73 -39.04
N SER A 506 -19.13 -26.00 -38.83
CA SER A 506 -20.41 -26.42 -38.26
C SER A 506 -20.32 -26.67 -36.76
N VAL A 507 -21.41 -26.38 -36.03
CA VAL A 507 -21.57 -26.77 -34.62
C VAL A 507 -21.54 -28.29 -34.52
N ARG A 508 -20.75 -28.81 -33.57
CA ARG A 508 -20.55 -30.26 -33.43
C ARG A 508 -20.66 -30.73 -31.99
N PRO A 509 -21.14 -31.96 -31.76
CA PRO A 509 -21.10 -32.57 -30.44
C PRO A 509 -19.64 -32.84 -30.05
N GLU A 510 -19.32 -32.54 -28.80
CA GLU A 510 -18.02 -32.76 -28.19
C GLU A 510 -18.17 -33.70 -27.00
N PHE A 511 -17.26 -34.66 -26.88
CA PHE A 511 -17.16 -35.58 -25.75
C PHE A 511 -15.74 -35.52 -25.21
N VAL A 512 -15.62 -35.41 -23.89
CA VAL A 512 -14.33 -35.33 -23.21
C VAL A 512 -14.30 -36.23 -21.98
N ALA A 513 -13.13 -36.77 -21.69
CA ALA A 513 -12.85 -37.48 -20.45
C ALA A 513 -11.46 -37.12 -19.95
N GLY A 514 -11.29 -37.04 -18.63
CA GLY A 514 -10.06 -36.56 -18.04
C GLY A 514 -9.90 -36.85 -16.56
N VAL A 515 -8.75 -36.41 -16.06
CA VAL A 515 -8.32 -36.58 -14.69
C VAL A 515 -7.83 -35.24 -14.16
N GLN A 516 -8.21 -34.94 -12.92
CA GLN A 516 -7.81 -33.76 -12.16
C GLN A 516 -7.06 -34.20 -10.89
N PHE A 517 -5.95 -33.53 -10.58
CA PHE A 517 -5.04 -33.83 -9.48
C PHE A 517 -5.10 -32.81 -8.33
#